data_AF-A0A453Q177-F1
#
_entry.id   AF-A0A453Q177-F1
#
_cell.length_a   1.000
_cell.length_b   1.000
_cell.length_c   1.000
_cell.angle_alpha   90.00
_cell.angle_beta   90.00
_cell.angle_gamma   90.00
#
_symmetry.space_group_name_H-M   'P 1'
#
loop_
_entity.id
_entity.type
_entity.pdbx_description
1 polymer ?
#
loop_
_entity_poly.entity_id
_entity_poly.type
_entity_poly.pdbx_seq_one_letter_code
_entity_poly.pdbx_strand_id
1 'polypeptide(L)'
;TMASKPGPLTRWPWHDMGNYKYALVAPWAAYSTYRFAAAKARGEEGDLLSLFVLPTLLFRLLYTQLWISVSRHQTARSKHRIVSKSLDFEQVDRERNWDDQIILTALLFYVVNWTAPIAQGLPWWNPRGLVVTALLHLGPVEFLYYWFHRALHHHFLYARYHSHHHASIVTEPVTSVIHPFAEEAVYFGLFAIPLLSMMATGTGSVAMSNAYLIYIDFMNYLGHCNFELVPKLLFDLFPPLKYLMYTPSFHSLHHTQFRTNYSLFVPFYDYLYGTMDKTSDDLYERTLHGREEAPDVVHLTHLTTPGSLLHLRLGFASLASAPLRSSSSAAASALAMVERPLAALASVFGRTAFRCEANRMGNLSTETWVVPRYTSQYTSKKDAHAVSRVVERAVADAEASGAAVLTLGLLNQGYELNRNGELYVIRKPEIKTKIVDGTSLAVAAVLHMVPRGARDVLLLGKECKVVAVLAQALCERNIQVRVVDADLHEALRQQISPELRGRLALSCSYSSKVHELAGVAGRRWTDGAGAGEGDAGHPLRALLPVPGHRRRRRPR
;
A
#
# COMPACT_ATOMS: atom_id res chain seq x y z
N THR A 1 -10.71 14.16 -1.52
CA THR A 1 -11.51 15.33 -1.97
C THR A 1 -11.66 15.28 -3.49
N MET A 2 -12.83 15.66 -4.03
CA MET A 2 -13.07 15.70 -5.49
C MET A 2 -12.30 16.85 -6.16
N ALA A 3 -12.42 17.00 -7.49
CA ALA A 3 -11.85 18.13 -8.24
C ALA A 3 -12.11 19.49 -7.56
N SER A 4 -11.21 20.46 -7.76
CA SER A 4 -11.22 21.73 -7.02
C SER A 4 -12.54 22.51 -7.11
N LYS A 5 -13.26 22.38 -8.23
CA LYS A 5 -14.60 22.94 -8.47
C LYS A 5 -15.43 21.92 -9.26
N PRO A 6 -16.06 20.91 -8.64
CA PRO A 6 -16.71 19.80 -9.34
C PRO A 6 -17.71 20.25 -10.42
N GLY A 7 -17.65 19.62 -11.59
CA GLY A 7 -18.61 19.82 -12.69
C GLY A 7 -19.80 18.86 -12.63
N PRO A 8 -20.74 18.95 -13.59
CA PRO A 8 -21.76 17.91 -13.79
C PRO A 8 -21.13 16.53 -13.98
N LEU A 9 -21.78 15.49 -13.44
CA LEU A 9 -21.33 14.10 -13.55
C LEU A 9 -19.90 13.85 -13.02
N THR A 10 -19.40 14.67 -12.08
CA THR A 10 -18.10 14.39 -11.43
C THR A 10 -18.14 13.11 -10.59
N ARG A 11 -19.28 12.83 -9.94
CA ARG A 11 -19.45 11.68 -9.05
C ARG A 11 -19.85 10.44 -9.82
N TRP A 12 -19.27 9.30 -9.46
CA TRP A 12 -19.65 7.99 -9.99
C TRP A 12 -21.09 7.61 -9.61
N PRO A 13 -21.85 6.94 -10.51
CA PRO A 13 -23.25 6.58 -10.25
C PRO A 13 -23.47 5.73 -8.99
N TRP A 14 -22.50 4.87 -8.65
CA TRP A 14 -22.56 3.98 -7.50
C TRP A 14 -21.66 4.40 -6.35
N HIS A 15 -21.24 5.67 -6.29
CA HIS A 15 -20.35 6.14 -5.24
C HIS A 15 -20.88 5.86 -3.82
N ASP A 16 -22.18 6.03 -3.59
CA ASP A 16 -22.81 5.78 -2.29
C ASP A 16 -22.88 4.30 -1.91
N MET A 17 -22.69 3.38 -2.86
CA MET A 17 -22.73 1.94 -2.59
C MET A 17 -21.46 1.44 -1.90
N GLY A 18 -20.37 2.20 -1.91
CA GLY A 18 -19.08 1.76 -1.37
C GLY A 18 -18.70 0.38 -1.92
N ASN A 19 -18.40 -0.57 -1.05
CA ASN A 19 -18.04 -1.94 -1.46
C ASN A 19 -19.23 -2.78 -1.98
N TYR A 20 -20.48 -2.32 -1.85
CA TYR A 20 -21.65 -3.03 -2.41
C TYR A 20 -21.75 -2.90 -3.93
N LYS A 21 -20.94 -2.04 -4.57
CA LYS A 21 -20.91 -1.84 -6.03
C LYS A 21 -20.67 -3.11 -6.84
N TYR A 22 -19.99 -4.12 -6.29
CA TYR A 22 -19.82 -5.41 -6.98
C TYR A 22 -21.14 -6.15 -7.22
N ALA A 23 -22.18 -5.86 -6.43
CA ALA A 23 -23.52 -6.41 -6.65
C ALA A 23 -24.14 -5.96 -7.98
N LEU A 24 -23.63 -4.89 -8.61
CA LEU A 24 -24.08 -4.45 -9.94
C LEU A 24 -23.72 -5.47 -11.03
N VAL A 25 -22.61 -6.18 -10.89
CA VAL A 25 -22.10 -7.13 -11.90
C VAL A 25 -22.68 -8.53 -11.69
N ALA A 26 -22.98 -8.91 -10.44
CA ALA A 26 -23.36 -10.27 -10.09
C ALA A 26 -24.58 -10.84 -10.86
N PRO A 27 -25.70 -10.10 -11.05
CA PRO A 27 -26.84 -10.61 -11.82
C PRO A 27 -26.49 -10.90 -13.28
N TRP A 28 -25.70 -10.02 -13.91
CA TRP A 28 -25.26 -10.19 -15.30
C TRP A 28 -24.33 -11.39 -15.44
N ALA A 29 -23.39 -11.55 -14.51
CA ALA A 29 -22.51 -12.71 -14.48
C ALA A 29 -23.30 -14.02 -14.34
N ALA A 30 -24.21 -14.11 -13.36
CA ALA A 30 -25.05 -15.28 -13.15
C ALA A 30 -25.90 -15.60 -14.39
N TYR A 31 -26.51 -14.58 -15.00
CA TYR A 31 -27.30 -14.74 -16.21
C TYR A 31 -26.46 -15.20 -17.41
N SER A 32 -25.27 -14.62 -17.61
CA SER A 32 -24.37 -15.02 -18.70
C SER A 32 -23.87 -16.46 -18.55
N THR A 33 -23.50 -16.87 -17.34
CA THR A 33 -23.12 -18.26 -17.05
C THR A 33 -24.28 -19.22 -17.30
N TYR A 34 -25.49 -18.88 -16.84
CA TYR A 34 -26.69 -19.69 -17.08
C TYR A 34 -26.98 -19.83 -18.58
N ARG A 35 -26.99 -18.72 -19.34
CA ARG A 35 -27.22 -18.73 -20.79
C ARG A 35 -26.21 -19.61 -21.52
N PHE A 36 -24.92 -19.50 -21.15
CA PHE A 36 -23.87 -20.31 -21.75
C PHE A 36 -24.07 -21.80 -21.45
N ALA A 37 -24.34 -22.16 -20.19
CA ALA A 37 -24.60 -23.54 -19.80
C ALA A 37 -25.85 -24.11 -20.50
N ALA A 38 -26.91 -23.33 -20.62
CA ALA A 38 -28.13 -23.72 -21.31
C ALA A 38 -27.91 -23.92 -22.82
N ALA A 39 -27.14 -23.05 -23.48
CA ALA A 39 -26.76 -23.22 -24.88
C ALA A 39 -25.95 -24.51 -25.09
N LYS A 40 -24.95 -24.76 -24.23
CA LYS A 40 -24.17 -26.01 -24.27
C LYS A 40 -25.03 -27.25 -24.05
N ALA A 41 -26.01 -27.21 -23.15
CA ALA A 41 -26.96 -28.30 -22.95
C ALA A 41 -27.84 -28.58 -24.18
N ARG A 42 -28.12 -27.57 -25.02
CA ARG A 42 -28.84 -27.72 -26.30
C ARG A 42 -27.95 -28.09 -27.48
N GLY A 43 -26.63 -28.22 -27.29
CA GLY A 43 -25.68 -28.46 -28.39
C GLY A 43 -25.38 -27.22 -29.24
N GLU A 44 -25.74 -26.03 -28.78
CA GLU A 44 -25.50 -24.75 -29.45
C GLU A 44 -24.11 -24.19 -29.09
N GLU A 45 -23.59 -23.28 -29.92
CA GLU A 45 -22.47 -22.44 -29.52
C GLU A 45 -22.93 -21.44 -28.45
N GLY A 46 -22.20 -21.39 -27.34
CA GLY A 46 -22.46 -20.45 -26.26
C GLY A 46 -21.75 -19.13 -26.51
N ASP A 47 -22.35 -18.03 -26.08
CA ASP A 47 -21.77 -16.70 -26.17
C ASP A 47 -20.53 -16.58 -25.26
N LEU A 48 -19.36 -16.61 -25.90
CA LEU A 48 -18.07 -16.55 -25.23
C LEU A 48 -17.76 -15.14 -24.70
N LEU A 49 -18.24 -14.08 -25.37
CA LEU A 49 -17.91 -12.72 -24.98
C LEU A 49 -18.49 -12.41 -23.60
N SER A 50 -19.79 -12.68 -23.40
CA SER A 50 -20.46 -12.42 -22.11
C SER A 50 -19.95 -13.36 -21.00
N LEU A 51 -19.66 -14.63 -21.31
CA LEU A 51 -19.10 -15.58 -20.35
C LEU A 51 -17.75 -15.10 -19.80
N PHE A 52 -16.87 -14.58 -20.65
CA PHE A 52 -15.52 -14.17 -20.27
C PHE A 52 -15.44 -12.82 -19.55
N VAL A 53 -16.54 -12.05 -19.47
CA VAL A 53 -16.54 -10.77 -18.75
C VAL A 53 -16.15 -10.94 -17.28
N LEU A 54 -16.70 -11.94 -16.57
CA LEU A 54 -16.38 -12.17 -15.17
C LEU A 54 -14.92 -12.64 -14.97
N PRO A 55 -14.42 -13.68 -15.67
CA PRO A 55 -12.99 -14.03 -15.64
C PRO A 55 -12.06 -12.85 -15.94
N THR A 56 -12.37 -12.03 -16.95
CA THR A 56 -11.58 -10.86 -17.30
C THR A 56 -11.61 -9.81 -16.20
N LEU A 57 -12.77 -9.52 -15.61
CA LEU A 57 -12.87 -8.60 -14.47
C LEU A 57 -12.01 -9.07 -13.29
N LEU A 58 -12.09 -10.36 -12.93
CA LEU A 58 -11.29 -10.93 -11.83
C LEU A 58 -9.80 -10.88 -12.15
N PHE A 59 -9.43 -11.18 -13.39
CA PHE A 59 -8.05 -11.05 -13.86
C PHE A 59 -7.55 -9.61 -13.76
N ARG A 60 -8.33 -8.63 -14.23
CA ARG A 60 -7.97 -7.20 -14.16
C ARG A 60 -7.83 -6.71 -12.72
N LEU A 61 -8.70 -7.13 -11.80
CA LEU A 61 -8.56 -6.82 -10.37
C LEU A 61 -7.24 -7.36 -9.79
N LEU A 62 -6.92 -8.64 -10.08
CA LEU A 62 -5.66 -9.25 -9.65
C LEU A 62 -4.45 -8.56 -10.28
N TYR A 63 -4.50 -8.33 -11.59
CA TYR A 63 -3.45 -7.69 -12.37
C TYR A 63 -3.13 -6.29 -11.84
N THR A 64 -4.17 -5.50 -11.55
CA THR A 64 -4.02 -4.16 -10.98
C THR A 64 -3.39 -4.21 -9.59
N GLN A 65 -3.85 -5.13 -8.72
CA GLN A 65 -3.25 -5.29 -7.39
C GLN A 65 -1.79 -5.77 -7.43
N LEU A 66 -1.42 -6.60 -8.41
CA LEU A 66 -0.02 -6.98 -8.62
C LEU A 66 0.81 -5.78 -9.05
N TRP A 67 0.32 -4.95 -9.97
CA TRP A 67 0.99 -3.70 -10.36
C TRP A 67 1.17 -2.74 -9.20
N ILE A 68 0.15 -2.53 -8.36
CA ILE A 68 0.26 -1.71 -7.14
C ILE A 68 1.38 -2.29 -6.25
N SER A 69 1.35 -3.60 -5.99
CA SER A 69 2.33 -4.25 -5.12
C SER A 69 3.76 -4.13 -5.66
N VAL A 70 3.95 -4.34 -6.96
CA VAL A 70 5.25 -4.20 -7.63
C VAL A 70 5.71 -2.75 -7.60
N SER A 71 4.86 -1.79 -7.96
CA SER A 71 5.19 -0.37 -7.97
C SER A 71 5.58 0.12 -6.58
N ARG A 72 4.82 -0.22 -5.53
CA ARG A 72 5.17 0.13 -4.15
C ARG A 72 6.48 -0.52 -3.70
N HIS A 73 6.68 -1.79 -4.04
CA HIS A 73 7.91 -2.50 -3.69
C HIS A 73 9.14 -1.90 -4.38
N GLN A 74 9.03 -1.61 -5.69
CA GLN A 74 10.10 -0.94 -6.45
C GLN A 74 10.34 0.47 -5.91
N THR A 75 9.31 1.26 -5.67
CA THR A 75 9.44 2.63 -5.16
C THR A 75 10.07 2.67 -3.77
N ALA A 76 9.76 1.69 -2.91
CA ALA A 76 10.42 1.54 -1.62
C ALA A 76 11.91 1.22 -1.82
N ARG A 77 12.25 0.15 -2.54
CA ARG A 77 13.61 -0.42 -2.60
C ARG A 77 14.57 0.26 -3.58
N SER A 78 14.05 0.85 -4.65
CA SER A 78 14.84 1.21 -5.84
C SER A 78 15.47 2.58 -5.69
N LYS A 79 16.73 2.67 -6.12
CA LYS A 79 17.41 3.95 -6.36
C LYS A 79 16.90 4.65 -7.63
N HIS A 80 16.13 3.95 -8.46
CA HIS A 80 15.61 4.38 -9.77
C HIS A 80 14.17 4.88 -9.70
N ARG A 81 13.74 5.41 -8.55
CA ARG A 81 12.43 6.09 -8.42
C ARG A 81 12.45 7.43 -9.15
N ILE A 82 11.36 7.78 -9.79
CA ILE A 82 11.27 9.02 -10.58
C ILE A 82 11.00 10.20 -9.64
N VAL A 83 9.92 10.14 -8.86
CA VAL A 83 9.54 11.13 -7.86
C VAL A 83 9.93 10.64 -6.45
N SER A 84 10.75 11.43 -5.76
CA SER A 84 11.26 11.12 -4.41
C SER A 84 10.44 11.76 -3.28
N LYS A 85 9.11 11.76 -3.44
CA LYS A 85 8.17 12.22 -2.40
C LYS A 85 7.52 10.99 -1.75
N SER A 86 7.04 11.17 -0.52
CA SER A 86 6.27 10.14 0.17
C SER A 86 4.90 10.00 -0.45
N LEU A 87 4.34 8.79 -0.41
CA LEU A 87 2.95 8.55 -0.75
C LEU A 87 2.08 8.96 0.45
N ASP A 88 1.34 10.06 0.29
CA ASP A 88 0.55 10.64 1.37
C ASP A 88 -0.76 9.89 1.60
N PHE A 89 -1.23 9.86 2.86
CA PHE A 89 -2.48 9.19 3.23
C PHE A 89 -3.69 9.72 2.44
N GLU A 90 -3.76 11.03 2.21
CA GLU A 90 -4.84 11.64 1.43
C GLU A 90 -4.88 11.17 -0.02
N GLN A 91 -3.70 10.88 -0.61
CA GLN A 91 -3.63 10.31 -1.95
C GLN A 91 -4.12 8.86 -1.93
N VAL A 92 -3.62 8.04 -1.00
CA VAL A 92 -4.07 6.63 -0.86
C VAL A 92 -5.58 6.53 -0.71
N ASP A 93 -6.18 7.41 0.08
CA ASP A 93 -7.64 7.44 0.28
C ASP A 93 -8.41 7.90 -0.97
N ARG A 94 -7.86 8.86 -1.72
CA ARG A 94 -8.44 9.33 -2.98
C ARG A 94 -8.45 8.24 -4.04
N GLU A 95 -7.39 7.45 -4.11
CA GLU A 95 -7.21 6.41 -5.12
C GLU A 95 -7.89 5.08 -4.75
N ARG A 96 -8.57 5.02 -3.61
CA ARG A 96 -9.17 3.78 -3.06
C ARG A 96 -10.22 3.12 -3.95
N ASN A 97 -10.91 3.88 -4.80
CA ASN A 97 -11.99 3.38 -5.67
C ASN A 97 -11.53 3.12 -7.12
N TRP A 98 -10.26 2.80 -7.33
CA TRP A 98 -9.67 2.50 -8.65
C TRP A 98 -10.40 1.39 -9.43
N ASP A 99 -11.12 0.52 -8.74
CA ASP A 99 -11.90 -0.58 -9.29
C ASP A 99 -13.24 -0.16 -9.91
N ASP A 100 -13.67 1.11 -9.75
CA ASP A 100 -14.87 1.66 -10.39
C ASP A 100 -14.81 1.53 -11.92
N GLN A 101 -13.64 1.81 -12.51
CA GLN A 101 -13.39 1.67 -13.94
C GLN A 101 -13.57 0.21 -14.41
N ILE A 102 -13.08 -0.75 -13.64
CA ILE A 102 -13.17 -2.18 -14.00
C ILE A 102 -14.63 -2.65 -13.96
N ILE A 103 -15.39 -2.21 -12.95
CA ILE A 103 -16.83 -2.49 -12.83
C ILE A 103 -17.58 -1.89 -14.01
N LEU A 104 -17.32 -0.62 -14.34
CA LEU A 104 -17.94 0.03 -15.50
C LEU A 104 -17.64 -0.71 -16.79
N THR A 105 -16.38 -1.13 -16.99
CA THR A 105 -15.98 -1.93 -18.16
C THR A 105 -16.84 -3.19 -18.27
N ALA A 106 -16.99 -3.95 -17.18
CA ALA A 106 -17.78 -5.18 -17.20
C ALA A 106 -19.25 -4.92 -17.51
N LEU A 107 -19.85 -3.88 -16.89
CA LEU A 107 -21.23 -3.49 -17.17
C LEU A 107 -21.42 -3.09 -18.64
N LEU A 108 -20.50 -2.32 -19.21
CA LEU A 108 -20.55 -1.92 -20.62
C LEU A 108 -20.44 -3.12 -21.54
N PHE A 109 -19.56 -4.09 -21.26
CA PHE A 109 -19.46 -5.31 -22.06
C PHE A 109 -20.76 -6.12 -22.03
N TYR A 110 -21.38 -6.26 -20.85
CA TYR A 110 -22.68 -6.94 -20.74
C TYR A 110 -23.79 -6.19 -21.48
N VAL A 111 -23.87 -4.87 -21.36
CA VAL A 111 -24.88 -4.04 -22.04
C VAL A 111 -24.69 -4.06 -23.55
N VAL A 112 -23.46 -3.93 -24.05
CA VAL A 112 -23.15 -4.01 -25.49
C VAL A 112 -23.49 -5.39 -26.03
N ASN A 113 -23.11 -6.47 -25.33
CA ASN A 113 -23.46 -7.83 -25.74
C ASN A 113 -24.98 -8.07 -25.77
N TRP A 114 -25.72 -7.52 -24.80
CA TRP A 114 -27.17 -7.62 -24.75
C TRP A 114 -27.86 -6.84 -25.88
N THR A 115 -27.36 -5.65 -26.21
CA THR A 115 -27.98 -4.74 -27.19
C THR A 115 -27.55 -5.00 -28.64
N ALA A 116 -26.36 -5.56 -28.87
CA ALA A 116 -25.80 -5.78 -30.19
C ALA A 116 -25.71 -7.29 -30.49
N PRO A 117 -26.64 -7.88 -31.27
CA PRO A 117 -26.62 -9.31 -31.59
C PRO A 117 -25.31 -9.78 -32.24
N ILE A 118 -24.63 -8.91 -33.00
CA ILE A 118 -23.32 -9.18 -33.62
C ILE A 118 -22.24 -9.54 -32.59
N ALA A 119 -22.38 -9.10 -31.33
CA ALA A 119 -21.44 -9.37 -30.26
C ALA A 119 -21.63 -10.74 -29.60
N GLN A 120 -22.76 -11.43 -29.83
CA GLN A 120 -23.10 -12.71 -29.18
C GLN A 120 -22.48 -13.94 -29.89
N GLY A 121 -21.87 -13.73 -31.07
CA GLY A 121 -21.26 -14.78 -31.90
C GLY A 121 -19.79 -14.55 -32.22
N LEU A 122 -19.07 -13.74 -31.42
CA LEU A 122 -17.65 -13.48 -31.68
C LEU A 122 -16.82 -14.76 -31.53
N PRO A 123 -15.94 -15.09 -32.50
CA PRO A 123 -15.04 -16.22 -32.37
C PRO A 123 -14.02 -15.98 -31.24
N TRP A 124 -13.42 -17.06 -30.75
CA TRP A 124 -12.35 -16.96 -29.75
C TRP A 124 -11.18 -16.10 -30.26
N TRP A 125 -10.74 -16.33 -31.50
CA TRP A 125 -9.59 -15.67 -32.10
C TRP A 125 -9.85 -15.28 -33.56
N ASN A 126 -9.46 -14.06 -33.93
CA ASN A 126 -9.45 -13.59 -35.31
C ASN A 126 -8.23 -12.66 -35.51
N PRO A 127 -7.21 -13.07 -36.28
CA PRO A 127 -5.98 -12.30 -36.42
C PRO A 127 -6.17 -10.99 -37.20
N ARG A 128 -7.22 -10.87 -38.02
CA ARG A 128 -7.52 -9.64 -38.78
C ARG A 128 -7.84 -8.46 -37.84
N GLY A 129 -8.39 -8.75 -36.66
CA GLY A 129 -8.69 -7.75 -35.64
C GLY A 129 -7.43 -7.07 -35.08
N LEU A 130 -6.27 -7.73 -35.13
CA LEU A 130 -5.01 -7.17 -34.60
C LEU A 130 -4.60 -5.91 -35.37
N VAL A 131 -4.55 -6.01 -36.70
CA VAL A 131 -4.12 -4.90 -37.57
C VAL A 131 -5.07 -3.73 -37.45
N VAL A 132 -6.39 -4.01 -37.49
CA VAL A 132 -7.42 -2.98 -37.33
C VAL A 132 -7.28 -2.28 -35.98
N THR A 133 -7.12 -3.04 -34.89
CA THR A 133 -6.96 -2.49 -33.54
C THR A 133 -5.71 -1.63 -33.41
N ALA A 134 -4.56 -2.13 -33.89
CA ALA A 134 -3.30 -1.41 -33.83
C ALA A 134 -3.36 -0.08 -34.60
N LEU A 135 -3.89 -0.08 -35.82
CA LEU A 135 -4.01 1.14 -36.64
C LEU A 135 -5.00 2.15 -36.03
N LEU A 136 -6.15 1.68 -35.53
CA LEU A 136 -7.13 2.55 -34.90
C LEU A 136 -6.63 3.13 -33.58
N HIS A 137 -5.84 2.34 -32.82
CA HIS A 137 -5.23 2.83 -31.59
C HIS A 137 -4.16 3.88 -31.90
N LEU A 138 -3.13 3.52 -32.68
CA LEU A 138 -1.99 4.40 -32.98
C LEU A 138 -2.39 5.68 -33.72
N GLY A 139 -3.47 5.65 -34.49
CA GLY A 139 -3.98 6.82 -35.21
C GLY A 139 -5.11 7.53 -34.44
N PRO A 140 -6.39 7.26 -34.76
CA PRO A 140 -7.53 7.98 -34.21
C PRO A 140 -7.58 8.09 -32.68
N VAL A 141 -7.33 7.00 -31.95
CA VAL A 141 -7.45 7.00 -30.48
C VAL A 141 -6.42 7.93 -29.86
N GLU A 142 -5.14 7.77 -30.21
CA GLU A 142 -4.06 8.63 -29.72
C GLU A 142 -4.28 10.10 -30.09
N PHE A 143 -4.70 10.39 -31.33
CA PHE A 143 -4.98 11.75 -31.79
C PHE A 143 -6.11 12.41 -31.00
N LEU A 144 -7.25 11.72 -30.85
CA LEU A 144 -8.40 12.24 -30.13
C LEU A 144 -8.11 12.37 -28.63
N TYR A 145 -7.37 11.42 -28.04
CA TYR A 145 -6.91 11.53 -26.67
C TYR A 145 -6.06 12.78 -26.47
N TYR A 146 -5.02 12.97 -27.29
CA TYR A 146 -4.08 14.08 -27.16
C TYR A 146 -4.81 15.42 -27.08
N TRP A 147 -5.76 15.66 -27.99
CA TRP A 147 -6.52 16.91 -28.01
C TRP A 147 -7.50 17.04 -26.85
N PHE A 148 -8.18 15.95 -26.48
CA PHE A 148 -9.08 15.97 -25.33
C PHE A 148 -8.31 16.22 -24.03
N HIS A 149 -7.20 15.52 -23.82
CA HIS A 149 -6.33 15.68 -22.66
C HIS A 149 -5.75 17.10 -22.59
N ARG A 150 -5.25 17.63 -23.71
CA ARG A 150 -4.80 19.03 -23.77
C ARG A 150 -5.93 20.02 -23.45
N ALA A 151 -7.16 19.75 -23.89
CA ALA A 151 -8.32 20.56 -23.54
C ALA A 151 -8.67 20.47 -22.05
N LEU A 152 -8.54 19.30 -21.43
CA LEU A 152 -8.71 19.10 -19.98
C LEU A 152 -7.74 19.96 -19.14
N HIS A 153 -6.58 20.31 -19.68
CA HIS A 153 -5.62 21.24 -19.05
C HIS A 153 -5.97 22.72 -19.23
N HIS A 154 -7.02 23.05 -19.97
CA HIS A 154 -7.59 24.38 -19.95
C HIS A 154 -8.24 24.65 -18.58
N HIS A 155 -7.99 25.83 -18.01
CA HIS A 155 -8.35 26.19 -16.62
C HIS A 155 -9.77 25.80 -16.18
N PHE A 156 -10.75 25.91 -17.09
CA PHE A 156 -12.15 25.58 -16.81
C PHE A 156 -12.37 24.07 -16.59
N LEU A 157 -11.86 23.24 -17.49
CA LEU A 157 -11.99 21.78 -17.43
C LEU A 157 -11.05 21.20 -16.38
N TYR A 158 -9.86 21.75 -16.24
CA TYR A 158 -8.87 21.33 -15.25
C TYR A 158 -9.47 21.41 -13.84
N ALA A 159 -10.03 22.57 -13.46
CA ALA A 159 -10.60 22.75 -12.13
C ALA A 159 -11.77 21.79 -11.82
N ARG A 160 -12.51 21.34 -12.86
CA ARG A 160 -13.74 20.56 -12.75
C ARG A 160 -13.56 19.06 -12.83
N TYR A 161 -12.63 18.62 -13.67
CA TYR A 161 -12.49 17.23 -14.08
C TYR A 161 -11.06 16.74 -13.80
N HIS A 162 -10.06 17.41 -14.37
CA HIS A 162 -8.72 16.82 -14.43
C HIS A 162 -7.82 17.10 -13.22
N SER A 163 -8.11 18.14 -12.42
CA SER A 163 -7.35 18.45 -11.19
C SER A 163 -7.40 17.35 -10.13
N HIS A 164 -8.41 16.47 -10.19
CA HIS A 164 -8.51 15.33 -9.28
C HIS A 164 -7.43 14.27 -9.55
N HIS A 165 -7.18 13.99 -10.83
CA HIS A 165 -6.12 13.11 -11.30
C HIS A 165 -4.74 13.68 -10.94
N HIS A 166 -4.51 14.96 -11.27
CA HIS A 166 -3.25 15.67 -10.98
C HIS A 166 -2.99 15.97 -9.50
N ALA A 167 -3.96 15.71 -8.61
CA ALA A 167 -3.70 15.75 -7.18
C ALA A 167 -2.75 14.62 -6.73
N SER A 168 -2.56 13.59 -7.57
CA SER A 168 -1.69 12.44 -7.32
C SER A 168 -0.30 12.61 -7.94
N ILE A 169 0.57 13.37 -7.26
CA ILE A 169 1.92 13.69 -7.78
C ILE A 169 2.87 12.49 -7.72
N VAL A 170 2.74 11.64 -6.69
CA VAL A 170 3.49 10.38 -6.59
C VAL A 170 2.64 9.32 -7.27
N THR A 171 2.71 9.25 -8.60
CA THR A 171 1.83 8.36 -9.36
C THR A 171 1.97 6.91 -8.88
N GLU A 172 0.84 6.24 -8.71
CA GLU A 172 0.73 4.79 -8.59
C GLU A 172 0.06 4.25 -9.87
N PRO A 173 0.19 2.96 -10.23
CA PRO A 173 -0.47 2.40 -11.41
C PRO A 173 -1.97 2.76 -11.48
N VAL A 174 -2.65 2.76 -10.33
CA VAL A 174 -4.05 3.12 -10.21
C VAL A 174 -4.36 4.60 -10.43
N THR A 175 -3.40 5.52 -10.26
CA THR A 175 -3.59 6.95 -10.57
C THR A 175 -4.12 7.16 -11.98
N SER A 176 -3.74 6.27 -12.92
CA SER A 176 -4.19 6.28 -14.32
C SER A 176 -5.71 6.18 -14.54
N VAL A 177 -6.47 5.70 -13.55
CA VAL A 177 -7.93 5.52 -13.64
C VAL A 177 -8.70 6.37 -12.61
N ILE A 178 -8.00 7.26 -11.90
CA ILE A 178 -8.59 8.13 -10.89
C ILE A 178 -9.02 9.44 -11.53
N HIS A 179 -10.19 9.37 -12.15
CA HIS A 179 -10.86 10.51 -12.78
C HIS A 179 -12.29 10.66 -12.27
N PRO A 180 -12.85 11.88 -12.35
CA PRO A 180 -14.29 12.07 -12.29
C PRO A 180 -15.03 11.27 -13.36
N PHE A 181 -16.25 10.82 -13.04
CA PHE A 181 -17.01 9.92 -13.91
C PHE A 181 -17.21 10.45 -15.33
N ALA A 182 -17.49 11.75 -15.49
CA ALA A 182 -17.66 12.37 -16.81
C ALA A 182 -16.41 12.26 -17.69
N GLU A 183 -15.22 12.46 -17.10
CA GLU A 183 -13.95 12.37 -17.82
C GLU A 183 -13.66 10.91 -18.19
N GLU A 184 -13.85 10.00 -17.24
CA GLU A 184 -13.68 8.57 -17.46
C GLU A 184 -14.63 8.04 -18.55
N ALA A 185 -15.89 8.50 -18.57
CA ALA A 185 -16.87 8.11 -19.59
C ALA A 185 -16.44 8.52 -21.02
N VAL A 186 -15.77 9.67 -21.18
CA VAL A 186 -15.19 10.09 -22.47
C VAL A 186 -14.03 9.16 -22.86
N TYR A 187 -13.15 8.81 -21.92
CA TYR A 187 -12.08 7.83 -22.17
C TYR A 187 -12.64 6.46 -22.55
N PHE A 188 -13.72 6.00 -21.91
CA PHE A 188 -14.41 4.76 -22.31
C PHE A 188 -14.92 4.83 -23.75
N GLY A 189 -15.57 5.94 -24.14
CA GLY A 189 -16.02 6.14 -25.52
C GLY A 189 -14.86 6.11 -26.51
N LEU A 190 -13.75 6.73 -26.16
CA LEU A 190 -12.54 6.74 -26.97
C LEU A 190 -11.94 5.33 -27.13
N PHE A 191 -11.75 4.60 -26.03
CA PHE A 191 -11.20 3.24 -26.06
C PHE A 191 -12.19 2.21 -26.65
N ALA A 192 -13.48 2.52 -26.72
CA ALA A 192 -14.44 1.70 -27.44
C ALA A 192 -14.25 1.75 -28.96
N ILE A 193 -13.55 2.75 -29.53
CA ILE A 193 -13.40 2.90 -30.99
C ILE A 193 -12.83 1.64 -31.64
N PRO A 194 -11.68 1.07 -31.21
CA PRO A 194 -11.15 -0.14 -31.85
C PRO A 194 -12.05 -1.37 -31.63
N LEU A 195 -12.66 -1.49 -30.44
CA LEU A 195 -13.54 -2.61 -30.09
C LEU A 195 -14.81 -2.62 -30.96
N LEU A 196 -15.50 -1.48 -31.05
CA LEU A 196 -16.71 -1.32 -31.86
C LEU A 196 -16.39 -1.43 -33.36
N SER A 197 -15.26 -0.89 -33.81
CA SER A 197 -14.85 -1.00 -35.21
C SER A 197 -14.61 -2.45 -35.60
N MET A 198 -13.90 -3.22 -34.77
CA MET A 198 -13.70 -4.65 -35.01
C MET A 198 -15.02 -5.43 -35.10
N MET A 199 -16.01 -5.09 -34.27
CA MET A 199 -17.35 -5.68 -34.35
C MET A 199 -18.04 -5.30 -35.67
N ALA A 200 -18.03 -4.01 -36.02
CA ALA A 200 -18.66 -3.51 -37.24
C ALA A 200 -18.05 -4.08 -38.52
N THR A 201 -16.74 -4.34 -38.55
CA THR A 201 -16.02 -4.90 -39.70
C THR A 201 -15.99 -6.44 -39.71
N GLY A 202 -16.61 -7.11 -38.73
CA GLY A 202 -16.58 -8.57 -38.61
C GLY A 202 -15.19 -9.15 -38.33
N THR A 203 -14.26 -8.33 -37.84
CA THR A 203 -12.88 -8.76 -37.49
C THR A 203 -12.68 -8.99 -35.99
N GLY A 204 -13.72 -8.78 -35.18
CA GLY A 204 -13.70 -8.94 -33.74
C GLY A 204 -13.49 -10.38 -33.29
N SER A 205 -12.90 -10.52 -32.10
CA SER A 205 -12.80 -11.78 -31.38
C SER A 205 -12.72 -11.53 -29.88
N VAL A 206 -13.05 -12.55 -29.09
CA VAL A 206 -13.01 -12.49 -27.63
C VAL A 206 -11.58 -12.24 -27.16
N ALA A 207 -10.60 -13.00 -27.65
CA ALA A 207 -9.21 -12.84 -27.23
C ALA A 207 -8.64 -11.47 -27.61
N MET A 208 -8.94 -10.92 -28.79
CA MET A 208 -8.44 -9.58 -29.18
C MET A 208 -9.04 -8.47 -28.33
N SER A 209 -10.34 -8.56 -28.01
CA SER A 209 -11.01 -7.56 -27.16
C SER A 209 -10.39 -7.51 -25.76
N ASN A 210 -10.12 -8.68 -25.18
CA ASN A 210 -9.47 -8.80 -23.88
C ASN A 210 -7.99 -8.38 -23.93
N ALA A 211 -7.26 -8.76 -24.97
CA ALA A 211 -5.87 -8.35 -25.16
C ALA A 211 -5.73 -6.83 -25.26
N TYR A 212 -6.65 -6.16 -25.95
CA TYR A 212 -6.67 -4.71 -26.05
C TYR A 212 -6.92 -4.02 -24.70
N LEU A 213 -7.85 -4.53 -23.88
CA LEU A 213 -8.04 -4.04 -22.51
C LEU A 213 -6.77 -4.19 -21.66
N ILE A 214 -6.14 -5.36 -21.73
CA ILE A 214 -4.89 -5.63 -20.99
C ILE A 214 -3.76 -4.71 -21.46
N TYR A 215 -3.69 -4.42 -22.77
CA TYR A 215 -2.71 -3.48 -23.32
C TYR A 215 -2.93 -2.05 -22.79
N ILE A 216 -4.18 -1.56 -22.77
CA ILE A 216 -4.51 -0.25 -22.20
C ILE A 216 -4.13 -0.19 -20.72
N ASP A 217 -4.49 -1.20 -19.94
CA ASP A 217 -4.14 -1.28 -18.52
C ASP A 217 -2.61 -1.28 -18.35
N PHE A 218 -1.89 -2.13 -19.10
CA PHE A 218 -0.43 -2.24 -19.05
C PHE A 218 0.24 -0.89 -19.33
N MET A 219 -0.12 -0.23 -20.42
CA MET A 219 0.50 1.03 -20.81
C MET A 219 0.19 2.14 -19.79
N ASN A 220 -1.04 2.23 -19.31
CA ASN A 220 -1.41 3.18 -18.25
C ASN A 220 -0.63 2.92 -16.95
N TYR A 221 -0.52 1.66 -16.53
CA TYR A 221 0.20 1.28 -15.31
C TYR A 221 1.69 1.52 -15.43
N LEU A 222 2.27 1.25 -16.60
CA LEU A 222 3.64 1.60 -16.95
C LEU A 222 3.88 3.11 -16.76
N GLY A 223 3.02 3.96 -17.32
CA GLY A 223 3.18 5.43 -17.22
C GLY A 223 3.13 5.96 -15.79
N HIS A 224 2.41 5.28 -14.90
CA HIS A 224 2.13 5.76 -13.54
C HIS A 224 2.85 4.96 -12.44
N CYS A 225 3.79 4.07 -12.75
CA CYS A 225 4.39 3.21 -11.73
C CYS A 225 5.48 3.86 -10.86
N ASN A 226 5.90 5.10 -11.16
CA ASN A 226 6.93 5.89 -10.44
C ASN A 226 8.35 5.27 -10.37
N PHE A 227 8.64 4.29 -11.22
CA PHE A 227 10.00 3.80 -11.44
C PHE A 227 10.23 3.55 -12.93
N GLU A 228 11.47 3.73 -13.39
CA GLU A 228 11.80 3.46 -14.79
C GLU A 228 11.99 1.95 -15.00
N LEU A 229 11.28 1.40 -15.97
CA LEU A 229 11.34 -0.03 -16.33
C LEU A 229 11.68 -0.27 -17.79
N VAL A 230 11.64 0.78 -18.63
CA VAL A 230 11.96 0.71 -20.05
C VAL A 230 13.48 0.78 -20.21
N PRO A 231 14.15 -0.31 -20.61
CA PRO A 231 15.59 -0.32 -20.75
C PRO A 231 16.04 0.48 -21.97
N LYS A 232 17.18 1.18 -21.83
CA LYS A 232 17.78 1.99 -22.89
C LYS A 232 18.03 1.23 -24.19
N LEU A 233 18.36 -0.06 -24.06
CA LEU A 233 18.60 -0.97 -25.18
C LEU A 233 17.44 -0.98 -26.19
N LEU A 234 16.18 -0.79 -25.78
CA LEU A 234 15.06 -0.75 -26.72
C LEU A 234 15.12 0.46 -27.65
N PHE A 235 15.54 1.62 -27.13
CA PHE A 235 15.72 2.84 -27.91
C PHE A 235 17.01 2.81 -28.73
N ASP A 236 18.05 2.12 -28.26
CA ASP A 236 19.28 1.95 -29.04
C ASP A 236 19.06 1.00 -30.24
N LEU A 237 18.30 -0.09 -30.06
CA LEU A 237 17.98 -1.06 -31.11
C LEU A 237 16.96 -0.51 -32.12
N PHE A 238 15.98 0.26 -31.66
CA PHE A 238 14.97 0.86 -32.52
C PHE A 238 14.69 2.32 -32.09
N PRO A 239 15.54 3.28 -32.51
CA PRO A 239 15.39 4.70 -32.13
C PRO A 239 14.01 5.32 -32.39
N PRO A 240 13.28 4.95 -33.46
CA PRO A 240 11.91 5.46 -33.67
C PRO A 240 10.92 5.10 -32.54
N LEU A 241 11.20 4.07 -31.73
CA LEU A 241 10.34 3.66 -30.62
C LEU A 241 10.07 4.79 -29.63
N LYS A 242 11.03 5.72 -29.46
CA LYS A 242 10.90 6.90 -28.59
C LYS A 242 9.67 7.75 -28.92
N TYR A 243 9.24 7.77 -30.19
CA TYR A 243 8.06 8.51 -30.64
C TYR A 243 6.79 7.67 -30.57
N LEU A 244 6.91 6.34 -30.53
CA LEU A 244 5.80 5.39 -30.58
C LEU A 244 5.38 4.85 -29.21
N MET A 245 6.18 5.07 -28.18
CA MET A 245 5.93 4.59 -26.82
C MET A 245 6.55 5.54 -25.81
N TYR A 246 5.78 6.04 -24.84
CA TYR A 246 6.33 6.82 -23.75
C TYR A 246 7.12 5.94 -22.78
N THR A 247 7.86 6.58 -21.87
CA THR A 247 8.41 5.95 -20.67
C THR A 247 7.65 6.41 -19.42
N PRO A 248 7.72 5.64 -18.31
CA PRO A 248 7.28 6.10 -16.99
C PRO A 248 7.81 7.50 -16.63
N SER A 249 9.09 7.76 -16.92
CA SER A 249 9.72 9.07 -16.68
C SER A 249 9.11 10.20 -17.52
N PHE A 250 8.82 9.95 -18.80
CA PHE A 250 8.15 10.90 -19.68
C PHE A 250 6.77 11.29 -19.14
N HIS A 251 5.94 10.31 -18.75
CA HIS A 251 4.61 10.57 -18.23
C HIS A 251 4.64 11.19 -16.82
N SER A 252 5.60 10.83 -15.99
CA SER A 252 5.75 11.45 -14.66
C SER A 252 6.04 12.96 -14.73
N LEU A 253 6.71 13.44 -15.79
CA LEU A 253 6.87 14.89 -16.03
C LEU A 253 5.52 15.59 -16.24
N HIS A 254 4.57 14.93 -16.89
CA HIS A 254 3.22 15.46 -17.06
C HIS A 254 2.56 15.76 -15.70
N HIS A 255 2.66 14.83 -14.75
CA HIS A 255 2.12 14.95 -13.39
C HIS A 255 2.86 15.95 -12.49
N THR A 256 4.06 16.38 -12.88
CA THR A 256 4.88 17.31 -12.07
C THR A 256 4.97 18.71 -12.66
N GLN A 257 4.87 18.84 -13.99
CA GLN A 257 4.93 20.13 -14.71
C GLN A 257 3.55 20.59 -15.22
N PHE A 258 2.58 19.68 -15.37
CA PHE A 258 1.19 19.91 -15.78
C PHE A 258 0.96 20.48 -17.19
N ARG A 259 1.99 21.03 -17.85
CA ARG A 259 1.85 21.79 -19.09
C ARG A 259 2.60 21.21 -20.29
N THR A 260 3.08 19.99 -20.14
CA THR A 260 3.91 19.28 -21.10
C THR A 260 3.50 17.81 -21.14
N ASN A 261 3.90 17.09 -22.20
CA ASN A 261 3.72 15.64 -22.33
C ASN A 261 2.24 15.19 -22.24
N TYR A 262 1.41 15.60 -23.20
CA TYR A 262 -0.05 15.32 -23.20
C TYR A 262 -0.45 14.01 -23.90
N SER A 263 0.47 13.34 -24.60
CA SER A 263 0.16 12.12 -25.36
C SER A 263 -0.35 10.99 -24.46
N LEU A 264 -1.21 10.11 -25.00
CA LEU A 264 -1.67 8.93 -24.28
C LEU A 264 -0.55 7.93 -24.14
N PHE A 265 -0.15 7.21 -25.18
CA PHE A 265 0.98 6.27 -25.12
C PHE A 265 2.06 6.59 -26.15
N VAL A 266 1.73 7.40 -27.16
CA VAL A 266 2.57 7.70 -28.32
C VAL A 266 3.08 9.16 -28.26
N PRO A 267 4.31 9.42 -27.79
CA PRO A 267 4.87 10.77 -27.66
C PRO A 267 4.91 11.59 -28.95
N PHE A 268 4.79 10.96 -30.13
CA PHE A 268 4.81 11.61 -31.45
C PHE A 268 4.04 12.94 -31.49
N TYR A 269 2.84 12.99 -30.90
CA TYR A 269 2.02 14.20 -30.91
C TYR A 269 2.62 15.35 -30.08
N ASP A 270 3.28 15.05 -28.97
CA ASP A 270 4.00 16.06 -28.19
C ASP A 270 5.20 16.64 -28.94
N TYR A 271 5.89 15.81 -29.73
CA TYR A 271 6.96 16.29 -30.61
C TYR A 271 6.40 17.14 -31.75
N LEU A 272 5.33 16.67 -32.40
CA LEU A 272 4.71 17.35 -33.54
C LEU A 272 4.16 18.73 -33.15
N TYR A 273 3.51 18.84 -31.99
CA TYR A 273 2.89 20.08 -31.53
C TYR A 273 3.75 20.89 -30.55
N GLY A 274 5.00 20.48 -30.31
CA GLY A 274 5.95 21.21 -29.48
C GLY A 274 5.56 21.29 -28.00
N THR A 275 4.87 20.27 -27.47
CA THR A 275 4.46 20.18 -26.06
C THR A 275 5.30 19.20 -25.24
N MET A 276 6.36 18.64 -25.84
CA MET A 276 7.32 17.78 -25.15
C MET A 276 8.17 18.56 -24.14
N ASP A 277 8.30 18.04 -22.92
CA ASP A 277 9.11 18.66 -21.87
C ASP A 277 10.60 18.54 -22.16
N LYS A 278 11.31 19.67 -22.20
CA LYS A 278 12.74 19.72 -22.54
C LYS A 278 13.63 18.86 -21.65
N THR A 279 13.19 18.49 -20.45
CA THR A 279 13.94 17.66 -19.50
C THR A 279 13.62 16.17 -19.59
N SER A 280 12.79 15.74 -20.55
CA SER A 280 12.35 14.33 -20.68
C SER A 280 13.52 13.36 -20.80
N ASP A 281 14.48 13.65 -21.69
CA ASP A 281 15.64 12.77 -21.90
C ASP A 281 16.57 12.75 -20.67
N ASP A 282 16.82 13.93 -20.09
CA ASP A 282 17.65 14.06 -18.88
C ASP A 282 17.04 13.34 -17.68
N LEU A 283 15.70 13.35 -17.53
CA LEU A 283 15.04 12.62 -16.46
C LEU A 283 15.12 11.11 -16.68
N TYR A 284 14.93 10.64 -17.91
CA TYR A 284 15.06 9.22 -18.24
C TYR A 284 16.46 8.70 -17.90
N GLU A 285 17.51 9.35 -18.41
CA GLU A 285 18.90 8.94 -18.17
C GLU A 285 19.27 9.01 -16.68
N ARG A 286 18.89 10.09 -15.97
CA ARG A 286 19.13 10.18 -14.51
C ARG A 286 18.44 9.08 -13.73
N THR A 287 17.23 8.69 -14.13
CA THR A 287 16.49 7.63 -13.45
C THR A 287 17.15 6.27 -13.67
N LEU A 288 17.68 6.00 -14.87
CA LEU A 288 18.44 4.78 -15.16
C LEU A 288 19.74 4.68 -14.34
N HIS A 289 20.45 5.79 -14.13
CA HIS A 289 21.62 5.81 -13.25
C HIS A 289 21.26 5.62 -11.78
N GLY A 290 20.09 6.12 -11.37
CA GLY A 290 19.59 6.03 -10.00
C GLY A 290 20.24 7.07 -9.07
N ARG A 291 19.68 7.19 -7.86
CA ARG A 291 20.13 8.14 -6.84
C ARG A 291 20.91 7.46 -5.73
N GLU A 292 22.02 8.06 -5.33
CA GLU A 292 22.75 7.68 -4.13
C GLU A 292 22.23 8.48 -2.92
N GLU A 293 21.07 8.09 -2.42
CA GLU A 293 20.51 8.63 -1.17
C GLU A 293 20.62 7.56 -0.08
N ALA A 294 21.44 7.82 0.95
CA ALA A 294 21.48 7.02 2.16
C ALA A 294 20.31 7.38 3.08
N PRO A 295 19.60 6.41 3.68
CA PRO A 295 18.51 6.71 4.59
C PRO A 295 19.03 7.27 5.91
N ASP A 296 18.39 8.30 6.47
CA ASP A 296 18.76 8.80 7.80
C ASP A 296 18.40 7.78 8.89
N VAL A 297 17.22 7.14 8.75
CA VAL A 297 16.72 6.17 9.72
C VAL A 297 16.20 4.92 9.02
N VAL A 298 16.66 3.75 9.47
CA VAL A 298 16.09 2.45 9.13
C VAL A 298 15.34 1.92 10.35
N HIS A 299 14.06 1.60 10.17
CA HIS A 299 13.23 0.92 11.17
C HIS A 299 13.08 -0.55 10.81
N LEU A 300 13.71 -1.42 11.59
CA LEU A 300 13.65 -2.86 11.40
C LEU A 300 12.50 -3.46 12.20
N THR A 301 11.47 -3.94 11.52
CA THR A 301 10.32 -4.61 12.13
C THR A 301 10.24 -6.08 11.69
N HIS A 302 9.24 -6.82 12.15
CA HIS A 302 8.98 -8.19 11.73
C HIS A 302 7.48 -8.48 11.67
N LEU A 303 7.12 -9.59 11.03
CA LEU A 303 5.72 -10.05 10.94
C LEU A 303 5.28 -10.63 12.29
N THR A 304 4.04 -10.41 12.70
CA THR A 304 3.54 -10.93 13.99
C THR A 304 2.83 -12.27 13.79
N THR A 305 1.80 -12.29 12.94
CA THR A 305 1.04 -13.49 12.54
C THR A 305 1.06 -13.64 11.01
N PRO A 306 0.69 -14.80 10.44
CA PRO A 306 0.59 -14.96 8.98
C PRO A 306 -0.18 -13.83 8.27
N GLY A 307 -1.31 -13.40 8.84
CA GLY A 307 -2.13 -12.32 8.27
C GLY A 307 -1.44 -10.94 8.28
N SER A 308 -0.46 -10.70 9.15
CA SER A 308 0.28 -9.42 9.17
C SER A 308 1.00 -9.10 7.86
N LEU A 309 1.28 -10.11 7.02
CA LEU A 309 1.85 -9.91 5.69
C LEU A 309 0.92 -9.12 4.76
N LEU A 310 -0.40 -9.35 4.84
CA LEU A 310 -1.39 -8.63 4.02
C LEU A 310 -1.63 -7.19 4.51
N HIS A 311 -1.23 -6.89 5.74
CA HIS A 311 -1.30 -5.56 6.34
C HIS A 311 -0.07 -4.69 6.04
N LEU A 312 0.93 -5.22 5.31
CA LEU A 312 2.00 -4.39 4.78
C LEU A 312 1.46 -3.46 3.69
N ARG A 313 1.96 -2.22 3.64
CA ARG A 313 1.51 -1.23 2.64
C ARG A 313 1.83 -1.61 1.20
N LEU A 314 2.72 -2.59 1.00
CA LEU A 314 2.95 -3.22 -0.30
C LEU A 314 1.69 -3.90 -0.85
N GLY A 315 0.81 -4.44 -0.01
CA GLY A 315 -0.37 -5.18 -0.44
C GLY A 315 -1.62 -4.30 -0.54
N PHE A 316 -2.64 -4.68 0.21
CA PHE A 316 -3.95 -4.03 0.16
C PHE A 316 -3.99 -2.82 1.09
N ALA A 317 -4.11 -1.62 0.52
CA ALA A 317 -4.20 -0.38 1.31
C ALA A 317 -5.36 -0.42 2.34
N SER A 318 -6.48 -1.04 1.98
CA SER A 318 -7.63 -1.23 2.87
C SER A 318 -7.30 -2.08 4.10
N LEU A 319 -6.55 -3.17 3.93
CA LEU A 319 -6.10 -4.01 5.04
C LEU A 319 -5.02 -3.30 5.85
N ALA A 320 -4.02 -2.70 5.20
CA ALA A 320 -2.96 -1.95 5.87
C ALA A 320 -3.47 -0.77 6.72
N SER A 321 -4.60 -0.16 6.34
CA SER A 321 -5.25 0.92 7.10
C SER A 321 -6.02 0.43 8.33
N ALA A 322 -6.33 -0.87 8.41
CA ALA A 322 -7.12 -1.45 9.48
C ALA A 322 -6.23 -2.20 10.48
N PRO A 323 -6.53 -2.15 11.79
CA PRO A 323 -5.84 -2.98 12.76
C PRO A 323 -6.11 -4.46 12.47
N LEU A 324 -5.08 -5.28 12.59
CA LEU A 324 -5.21 -6.73 12.45
C LEU A 324 -6.17 -7.26 13.54
N ARG A 325 -7.33 -7.77 13.14
CA ARG A 325 -8.34 -8.33 14.05
C ARG A 325 -8.37 -9.85 13.93
N SER A 326 -8.30 -10.53 15.08
CA SER A 326 -8.65 -11.94 15.20
C SER A 326 -10.18 -12.05 15.12
N SER A 327 -10.70 -12.36 13.93
CA SER A 327 -12.12 -12.68 13.71
C SER A 327 -12.26 -14.15 13.37
N SER A 328 -13.25 -14.84 13.94
CA SER A 328 -13.62 -16.22 13.63
C SER A 328 -14.67 -16.33 12.51
N SER A 329 -14.84 -15.27 11.71
CA SER A 329 -15.83 -15.25 10.63
C SER A 329 -15.44 -16.16 9.46
N ALA A 330 -16.43 -16.61 8.67
CA ALA A 330 -16.20 -17.36 7.44
C ALA A 330 -15.27 -16.61 6.45
N ALA A 331 -15.36 -15.29 6.41
CA ALA A 331 -14.46 -14.44 5.62
C ALA A 331 -13.00 -14.51 6.11
N ALA A 332 -12.78 -14.56 7.42
CA ALA A 332 -11.44 -14.74 7.99
C ALA A 332 -10.87 -16.13 7.67
N SER A 333 -11.71 -17.18 7.67
CA SER A 333 -11.30 -18.53 7.25
C SER A 333 -10.91 -18.59 5.78
N ALA A 334 -11.65 -17.91 4.90
CA ALA A 334 -11.31 -17.82 3.47
C ALA A 334 -9.99 -17.07 3.25
N LEU A 335 -9.77 -15.95 3.95
CA LEU A 335 -8.50 -15.21 3.91
C LEU A 335 -7.34 -16.07 4.43
N ALA A 336 -7.54 -16.84 5.49
CA ALA A 336 -6.51 -17.73 6.05
C ALA A 336 -6.01 -18.79 5.05
N MET A 337 -6.86 -19.21 4.09
CA MET A 337 -6.48 -20.14 3.01
C MET A 337 -5.44 -19.52 2.06
N VAL A 338 -5.42 -18.20 1.94
CA VAL A 338 -4.44 -17.45 1.13
C VAL A 338 -3.26 -16.98 1.97
N GLU A 339 -3.51 -16.49 3.19
CA GLU A 339 -2.49 -15.94 4.09
C GLU A 339 -1.44 -16.98 4.47
N ARG A 340 -1.84 -18.21 4.81
CA ARG A 340 -0.90 -19.23 5.31
C ARG A 340 0.09 -19.69 4.24
N PRO A 341 -0.31 -20.04 3.00
CA PRO A 341 0.64 -20.33 1.93
C PRO A 341 1.56 -19.15 1.64
N LEU A 342 1.01 -17.93 1.52
CA LEU A 342 1.82 -16.74 1.25
C LEU A 342 2.82 -16.47 2.37
N ALA A 343 2.40 -16.66 3.62
CA ALA A 343 3.25 -16.52 4.79
C ALA A 343 4.38 -17.55 4.83
N ALA A 344 4.07 -18.81 4.48
CA ALA A 344 5.05 -19.87 4.36
C ALA A 344 6.07 -19.56 3.26
N LEU A 345 5.61 -19.13 2.07
CA LEU A 345 6.48 -18.70 0.97
C LEU A 345 7.39 -17.54 1.40
N ALA A 346 6.84 -16.52 2.05
CA ALA A 346 7.61 -15.39 2.57
C ALA A 346 8.69 -15.84 3.56
N SER A 347 8.39 -16.81 4.44
CA SER A 347 9.39 -17.34 5.37
C SER A 347 10.45 -18.19 4.68
N VAL A 348 10.09 -19.01 3.69
CA VAL A 348 11.01 -19.93 3.00
C VAL A 348 11.97 -19.15 2.10
N PHE A 349 11.46 -18.19 1.33
CA PHE A 349 12.25 -17.39 0.40
C PHE A 349 12.87 -16.15 1.05
N GLY A 350 12.33 -15.69 2.17
CA GLY A 350 12.82 -14.55 2.94
C GLY A 350 14.10 -14.87 3.70
N ARG A 351 15.24 -14.78 3.03
CA ARG A 351 16.58 -14.93 3.63
C ARG A 351 17.17 -13.59 4.11
N THR A 352 16.57 -12.48 3.71
CA THR A 352 17.00 -11.12 4.05
C THR A 352 15.79 -10.32 4.50
N ALA A 353 16.03 -9.25 5.26
CA ALA A 353 15.01 -8.23 5.41
C ALA A 353 14.74 -7.59 4.04
N PHE A 354 13.50 -7.18 3.80
CA PHE A 354 13.13 -6.44 2.61
C PHE A 354 12.56 -5.08 3.00
N ARG A 355 12.81 -4.08 2.17
CA ARG A 355 12.26 -2.75 2.37
C ARG A 355 10.78 -2.75 2.01
N CYS A 356 9.95 -2.41 2.99
CA CYS A 356 8.51 -2.32 2.84
C CYS A 356 8.06 -0.90 2.51
N GLU A 357 8.72 0.10 3.09
CA GLU A 357 8.37 1.51 2.90
C GLU A 357 9.63 2.38 2.88
N ALA A 358 9.55 3.48 2.12
CA ALA A 358 10.51 4.56 2.15
C ALA A 358 9.72 5.88 2.15
N ASN A 359 9.87 6.65 3.22
CA ASN A 359 9.14 7.89 3.46
C ASN A 359 10.11 9.02 3.78
N ARG A 360 9.68 10.25 3.52
CA ARG A 360 10.39 11.47 3.88
C ARG A 360 9.55 12.27 4.87
N MET A 361 10.08 12.48 6.08
CA MET A 361 9.48 13.27 7.15
C MET A 361 10.28 14.56 7.34
N GLY A 362 9.84 15.64 6.69
CA GLY A 362 10.60 16.88 6.63
C GLY A 362 11.95 16.67 5.92
N ASN A 363 13.04 16.86 6.66
CA ASN A 363 14.39 16.65 6.14
C ASN A 363 14.90 15.22 6.36
N LEU A 364 14.17 14.38 7.10
CA LEU A 364 14.58 13.01 7.40
C LEU A 364 14.03 12.03 6.36
N SER A 365 14.92 11.20 5.83
CA SER A 365 14.59 10.03 5.03
C SER A 365 14.51 8.79 5.95
N THR A 366 13.37 8.13 5.92
CA THR A 366 13.06 7.01 6.82
C THR A 366 12.64 5.80 6.00
N GLU A 367 13.19 4.63 6.33
CA GLU A 367 12.82 3.38 5.68
C GLU A 367 12.32 2.37 6.70
N THR A 368 11.31 1.59 6.34
CA THR A 368 10.83 0.47 7.15
C THR A 368 11.23 -0.83 6.47
N TRP A 369 12.04 -1.62 7.16
CA TRP A 369 12.51 -2.91 6.70
C TRP A 369 11.80 -4.01 7.49
N VAL A 370 11.31 -5.03 6.79
CA VAL A 370 10.57 -6.13 7.40
C VAL A 370 11.44 -7.38 7.35
N VAL A 371 11.68 -7.95 8.53
CA VAL A 371 12.22 -9.30 8.65
C VAL A 371 11.08 -10.28 8.36
N PRO A 372 11.20 -11.15 7.34
CA PRO A 372 10.15 -12.09 6.93
C PRO A 372 10.07 -13.29 7.89
N ARG A 373 9.91 -13.00 9.19
CA ARG A 373 9.78 -13.97 10.28
C ARG A 373 8.62 -13.57 11.18
N TYR A 374 7.89 -14.58 11.65
CA TYR A 374 6.71 -14.43 12.50
C TYR A 374 7.07 -14.52 13.98
N THR A 375 6.23 -13.98 14.86
CA THR A 375 6.42 -14.06 16.32
C THR A 375 6.70 -15.49 16.81
N SER A 376 6.02 -16.49 16.24
CA SER A 376 6.23 -17.91 16.57
C SER A 376 7.68 -18.36 16.36
N GLN A 377 8.34 -17.85 15.31
CA GLN A 377 9.73 -18.16 14.99
C GLN A 377 10.71 -17.44 15.91
N TYR A 378 10.43 -16.20 16.32
CA TYR A 378 11.24 -15.51 17.34
C TYR A 378 11.22 -16.22 18.69
N THR A 379 10.07 -16.82 19.05
CA THR A 379 9.93 -17.55 20.32
C THR A 379 10.39 -19.00 20.25
N SER A 380 10.70 -19.51 19.07
CA SER A 380 11.09 -20.91 18.84
C SER A 380 12.60 -21.07 19.00
N LYS A 381 13.03 -21.93 19.93
CA LYS A 381 14.46 -22.27 20.09
C LYS A 381 15.07 -22.86 18.82
N LYS A 382 14.28 -23.61 18.04
CA LYS A 382 14.71 -24.22 16.78
C LYS A 382 15.03 -23.16 15.72
N ASP A 383 14.26 -22.07 15.69
CA ASP A 383 14.36 -21.04 14.65
C ASP A 383 15.24 -19.85 15.07
N ALA A 384 15.66 -19.77 16.33
CA ALA A 384 16.44 -18.67 16.89
C ALA A 384 17.68 -18.32 16.05
N HIS A 385 18.46 -19.32 15.62
CA HIS A 385 19.62 -19.08 14.74
C HIS A 385 19.22 -18.58 13.34
N ALA A 386 18.11 -19.06 12.79
CA ALA A 386 17.64 -18.61 11.48
C ALA A 386 17.16 -17.16 11.54
N VAL A 387 16.47 -16.76 12.62
CA VAL A 387 16.05 -15.37 12.86
C VAL A 387 17.26 -14.48 13.09
N SER A 388 18.17 -14.86 13.99
CA SER A 388 19.37 -14.09 14.33
C SER A 388 20.21 -13.76 13.09
N ARG A 389 20.42 -14.73 12.19
CA ARG A 389 21.14 -14.51 10.93
C ARG A 389 20.50 -13.46 10.03
N VAL A 390 19.16 -13.42 9.95
CA VAL A 390 18.46 -12.43 9.12
C VAL A 390 18.56 -11.04 9.73
N VAL A 391 18.42 -10.92 11.05
CA VAL A 391 18.57 -9.64 11.77
C VAL A 391 20.00 -9.13 11.68
N GLU A 392 21.01 -9.98 11.90
CA GLU A 392 22.42 -9.60 11.78
C GLU A 392 22.77 -9.13 10.37
N ARG A 393 22.23 -9.81 9.34
CA ARG A 393 22.38 -9.36 7.96
C ARG A 393 21.69 -8.02 7.71
N ALA A 394 20.49 -7.80 8.25
CA ALA A 394 19.80 -6.51 8.12
C ALA A 394 20.60 -5.37 8.79
N VAL A 395 21.27 -5.62 9.91
CA VAL A 395 22.18 -4.65 10.54
C VAL A 395 23.37 -4.34 9.63
N ALA A 396 23.99 -5.37 9.03
CA ALA A 396 25.09 -5.19 8.10
C ALA A 396 24.66 -4.43 6.83
N ASP A 397 23.48 -4.74 6.29
CA ASP A 397 22.92 -4.08 5.11
C ASP A 397 22.59 -2.60 5.41
N ALA A 398 22.09 -2.28 6.60
CA ALA A 398 21.83 -0.90 7.04
C ALA A 398 23.13 -0.09 7.13
N GLU A 399 24.18 -0.65 7.73
CA GLU A 399 25.51 -0.04 7.74
C GLU A 399 26.07 0.17 6.34
N ALA A 400 25.96 -0.83 5.46
CA ALA A 400 26.43 -0.73 4.08
C ALA A 400 25.65 0.32 3.27
N SER A 401 24.38 0.55 3.60
CA SER A 401 23.56 1.61 2.98
C SER A 401 23.91 3.02 3.44
N GLY A 402 24.77 3.16 4.46
CA GLY A 402 25.13 4.45 5.04
C GLY A 402 24.08 5.00 6.00
N ALA A 403 23.24 4.15 6.59
CA ALA A 403 22.18 4.60 7.48
C ALA A 403 22.74 5.31 8.73
N ALA A 404 22.21 6.46 9.11
CA ALA A 404 22.69 7.13 10.32
C ALA A 404 22.20 6.42 11.60
N VAL A 405 20.96 5.93 11.59
CA VAL A 405 20.33 5.23 12.72
C VAL A 405 19.61 3.98 12.25
N LEU A 406 19.81 2.87 12.96
CA LEU A 406 19.02 1.66 12.84
C LEU A 406 18.22 1.43 14.13
N THR A 407 16.90 1.38 14.01
CA THR A 407 16.01 1.06 15.14
C THR A 407 15.56 -0.39 15.10
N LEU A 408 15.72 -1.10 16.21
CA LEU A 408 15.29 -2.49 16.38
C LEU A 408 13.86 -2.54 16.90
N GLY A 409 12.89 -2.65 16.01
CA GLY A 409 11.47 -2.73 16.35
C GLY A 409 11.02 -4.12 16.82
N LEU A 410 10.01 -4.14 17.70
CA LEU A 410 9.36 -5.36 18.20
C LEU A 410 10.39 -6.34 18.79
N LEU A 411 10.36 -7.63 18.41
CA LEU A 411 11.24 -8.67 18.95
C LEU A 411 12.67 -8.63 18.37
N ASN A 412 12.96 -7.74 17.42
CA ASN A 412 14.33 -7.54 16.91
C ASN A 412 15.27 -6.98 17.99
N GLN A 413 14.74 -6.37 19.04
CA GLN A 413 15.52 -5.85 20.18
C GLN A 413 15.70 -6.87 21.32
N GLY A 414 15.25 -8.12 21.15
CA GLY A 414 15.21 -9.09 22.24
C GLY A 414 16.58 -9.28 22.92
N TYR A 415 16.60 -9.25 24.26
CA TYR A 415 17.84 -9.42 25.04
C TYR A 415 18.53 -10.76 24.71
N GLU A 416 17.78 -11.85 24.69
CA GLU A 416 18.27 -13.18 24.30
C GLU A 416 18.78 -13.26 22.86
N LEU A 417 18.29 -12.37 21.97
CA LEU A 417 18.66 -12.38 20.56
C LEU A 417 19.98 -11.65 20.31
N ASN A 418 20.15 -10.46 20.89
CA ASN A 418 21.28 -9.57 20.61
C ASN A 418 21.60 -8.56 21.72
N ARG A 419 21.14 -8.79 22.96
CA ARG A 419 21.33 -7.89 24.11
C ARG A 419 20.83 -6.47 23.85
N ASN A 420 19.66 -6.34 23.23
CA ASN A 420 19.08 -5.06 22.80
C ASN A 420 20.01 -4.29 21.83
N GLY A 421 20.70 -5.00 20.95
CA GLY A 421 21.62 -4.45 19.94
C GLY A 421 23.07 -4.28 20.39
N GLU A 422 23.37 -4.41 21.69
CA GLU A 422 24.73 -4.28 22.23
C GLU A 422 25.72 -5.26 21.56
N LEU A 423 25.25 -6.48 21.26
CA LEU A 423 26.07 -7.52 20.63
C LEU A 423 26.68 -7.06 19.30
N TYR A 424 25.96 -6.25 18.52
CA TYR A 424 26.44 -5.77 17.22
C TYR A 424 27.54 -4.73 17.37
N VAL A 425 27.44 -3.87 18.38
CA VAL A 425 28.47 -2.85 18.71
C VAL A 425 29.74 -3.52 19.24
N ILE A 426 29.59 -4.53 20.11
CA ILE A 426 30.73 -5.31 20.63
C ILE A 426 31.45 -6.05 19.50
N ARG A 427 30.69 -6.70 18.60
CA ARG A 427 31.27 -7.47 17.48
C ARG A 427 31.89 -6.58 16.41
N LYS A 428 31.37 -5.37 16.22
CA LYS A 428 31.87 -4.41 15.22
C LYS A 428 32.02 -3.01 15.85
N PRO A 429 33.12 -2.77 16.58
CA PRO A 429 33.34 -1.49 17.27
C PRO A 429 33.39 -0.27 16.33
N GLU A 430 33.75 -0.48 15.06
CA GLU A 430 33.84 0.57 14.03
C GLU A 430 32.51 0.85 13.30
N ILE A 431 31.39 0.26 13.74
CA ILE A 431 30.07 0.51 13.13
C ILE A 431 29.71 2.01 13.23
N LYS A 432 29.36 2.62 12.09
CA LYS A 432 28.99 4.04 12.04
C LYS A 432 27.51 4.26 12.33
N THR A 433 26.67 3.32 11.92
CA THR A 433 25.23 3.34 12.17
C THR A 433 24.95 3.22 13.66
N LYS A 434 24.20 4.17 14.21
CA LYS A 434 23.76 4.11 15.61
C LYS A 434 22.62 3.11 15.76
N ILE A 435 22.81 2.07 16.57
CA ILE A 435 21.79 1.08 16.86
C ILE A 435 20.97 1.53 18.08
N VAL A 436 19.65 1.55 17.94
CA VAL A 436 18.71 2.00 18.98
C VAL A 436 17.61 0.95 19.16
N ASP A 437 17.35 0.53 20.40
CA ASP A 437 16.28 -0.42 20.72
C ASP A 437 14.90 0.24 20.90
N GLY A 438 14.85 1.56 21.11
CA GLY A 438 13.62 2.32 21.29
C GLY A 438 13.09 2.33 22.73
N THR A 439 13.82 1.75 23.69
CA THR A 439 13.41 1.67 25.10
C THR A 439 13.09 3.04 25.69
N SER A 440 13.99 4.02 25.52
CA SER A 440 13.80 5.37 26.08
C SER A 440 12.56 6.07 25.51
N LEU A 441 12.27 5.89 24.23
CA LEU A 441 11.08 6.47 23.60
C LEU A 441 9.79 5.80 24.12
N ALA A 442 9.80 4.46 24.26
CA ALA A 442 8.68 3.73 24.85
C ALA A 442 8.40 4.17 26.29
N VAL A 443 9.45 4.30 27.11
CA VAL A 443 9.34 4.80 28.49
C VAL A 443 8.81 6.24 28.50
N ALA A 444 9.36 7.13 27.68
CA ALA A 444 8.90 8.52 27.60
C ALA A 444 7.42 8.63 27.19
N ALA A 445 6.97 7.80 26.24
CA ALA A 445 5.57 7.75 25.81
C ALA A 445 4.65 7.30 26.94
N VAL A 446 5.02 6.23 27.66
CA VAL A 446 4.27 5.74 28.82
C VAL A 446 4.21 6.81 29.91
N LEU A 447 5.34 7.42 30.25
CA LEU A 447 5.43 8.50 31.24
C LEU A 447 4.60 9.74 30.88
N HIS A 448 4.37 9.99 29.59
CA HIS A 448 3.50 11.06 29.12
C HIS A 448 2.01 10.70 29.26
N MET A 449 1.67 9.42 29.23
CA MET A 449 0.30 8.92 29.45
C MET A 449 -0.09 8.88 30.93
N VAL A 450 0.88 8.87 31.85
CA VAL A 450 0.62 8.92 33.29
C VAL A 450 -0.06 10.26 33.64
N PRO A 451 -1.25 10.25 34.27
CA PRO A 451 -1.96 11.47 34.65
C PRO A 451 -1.12 12.38 35.56
N ARG A 452 -1.25 13.70 35.36
CA ARG A 452 -0.62 14.69 36.24
C ARG A 452 -1.18 14.54 37.67
N GLY A 453 -0.29 14.34 38.65
CA GLY A 453 -0.67 14.16 40.05
C GLY A 453 -0.84 12.71 40.49
N ALA A 454 -0.59 11.72 39.61
CA ALA A 454 -0.52 10.32 40.02
C ALA A 454 0.57 10.12 41.09
N ARG A 455 0.19 9.50 42.22
CA ARG A 455 1.10 9.21 43.34
C ARG A 455 1.56 7.76 43.37
N ASP A 456 0.72 6.86 42.86
CA ASP A 456 0.96 5.42 42.82
C ASP A 456 0.67 4.89 41.41
N VAL A 457 1.51 3.97 40.92
CA VAL A 457 1.33 3.26 39.65
C VAL A 457 1.54 1.77 39.88
N LEU A 458 0.63 0.94 39.40
CA LEU A 458 0.79 -0.51 39.37
C LEU A 458 1.47 -0.91 38.07
N LEU A 459 2.65 -1.52 38.17
CA LEU A 459 3.43 -2.00 37.03
C LEU A 459 3.17 -3.49 36.83
N LEU A 460 2.58 -3.83 35.67
CA LEU A 460 2.29 -5.20 35.27
C LEU A 460 3.19 -5.60 34.10
N GLY A 461 3.89 -6.72 34.23
CA GLY A 461 4.80 -7.18 33.18
C GLY A 461 5.73 -8.30 33.63
N LYS A 462 6.68 -8.64 32.76
CA LYS A 462 7.81 -9.51 33.08
C LYS A 462 9.09 -8.69 33.12
N GLU A 463 10.12 -9.20 33.79
CA GLU A 463 11.42 -8.54 33.84
C GLU A 463 11.96 -8.31 32.42
N CYS A 464 12.18 -7.03 32.08
CA CYS A 464 12.88 -6.63 30.87
C CYS A 464 13.42 -5.20 31.01
N LYS A 465 14.32 -4.82 30.11
CA LYS A 465 14.97 -3.49 30.10
C LYS A 465 13.96 -2.34 30.15
N VAL A 466 12.86 -2.42 29.40
CA VAL A 466 11.82 -1.36 29.37
C VAL A 466 11.15 -1.19 30.73
N VAL A 467 10.81 -2.30 31.38
CA VAL A 467 10.14 -2.29 32.71
C VAL A 467 11.08 -1.73 33.77
N ALA A 468 12.36 -2.08 33.72
CA ALA A 468 13.38 -1.55 34.62
C ALA A 468 13.57 -0.03 34.48
N VAL A 469 13.77 0.45 33.24
CA VAL A 469 13.94 1.88 32.96
C VAL A 469 12.67 2.67 33.29
N LEU A 470 11.49 2.11 33.03
CA LEU A 470 10.20 2.73 33.39
C LEU A 470 10.04 2.84 34.91
N ALA A 471 10.31 1.76 35.64
CA ALA A 471 10.21 1.75 37.10
C ALA A 471 11.15 2.79 37.72
N GLN A 472 12.39 2.85 37.25
CA GLN A 472 13.34 3.88 37.68
C GLN A 472 12.82 5.29 37.39
N ALA A 473 12.37 5.57 36.16
CA ALA A 473 11.91 6.90 35.77
C ALA A 473 10.61 7.35 36.50
N LEU A 474 9.73 6.40 36.87
CA LEU A 474 8.58 6.68 37.73
C LEU A 474 9.03 7.02 39.16
N CYS A 475 9.95 6.22 39.72
CA CYS A 475 10.51 6.48 41.04
C CYS A 475 11.19 7.84 41.11
N GLU A 476 11.96 8.24 40.09
CA GLU A 476 12.60 9.57 39.99
C GLU A 476 11.58 10.73 40.00
N ARG A 477 10.36 10.51 39.47
CA ARG A 477 9.25 11.48 39.51
C ARG A 477 8.48 11.51 40.84
N ASN A 478 9.01 10.87 41.89
CA ASN A 478 8.34 10.70 43.19
C ASN A 478 7.01 9.94 43.11
N ILE A 479 6.87 9.02 42.15
CA ILE A 479 5.71 8.13 42.04
C ILE A 479 6.06 6.79 42.67
N GLN A 480 5.18 6.26 43.52
CA GLN A 480 5.34 4.93 44.10
C GLN A 480 4.99 3.86 43.04
N VAL A 481 5.93 2.97 42.77
CA VAL A 481 5.76 1.85 41.84
C VAL A 481 5.38 0.61 42.62
N ARG A 482 4.19 0.09 42.35
CA ARG A 482 3.69 -1.15 42.93
C ARG A 482 3.83 -2.28 41.93
N VAL A 483 4.29 -3.44 42.38
CA VAL A 483 4.44 -4.65 41.56
C VAL A 483 3.72 -5.79 42.24
N VAL A 484 3.05 -6.66 41.47
CA VAL A 484 2.32 -7.83 42.01
C VAL A 484 3.21 -9.07 42.06
N ASP A 485 4.12 -9.20 41.10
CA ASP A 485 5.03 -10.32 40.95
C ASP A 485 6.27 -10.13 41.86
N ALA A 486 6.52 -11.07 42.76
CA ALA A 486 7.60 -11.00 43.74
C ALA A 486 8.98 -11.11 43.10
N ASP A 487 9.11 -11.94 42.04
CA ASP A 487 10.37 -12.11 41.31
C ASP A 487 10.72 -10.83 40.57
N LEU A 488 9.73 -10.21 39.92
CA LEU A 488 9.90 -8.91 39.26
C LEU A 488 10.23 -7.81 40.27
N HIS A 489 9.60 -7.79 41.44
CA HIS A 489 9.91 -6.82 42.48
C HIS A 489 11.36 -6.93 42.93
N GLU A 490 11.86 -8.15 43.17
CA GLU A 490 13.24 -8.37 43.57
C GLU A 490 14.24 -7.99 42.47
N ALA A 491 13.95 -8.36 41.21
CA ALA A 491 14.77 -7.96 40.07
C ALA A 491 14.87 -6.44 39.92
N LEU A 492 13.73 -5.72 40.04
CA LEU A 492 13.71 -4.26 39.97
C LEU A 492 14.44 -3.61 41.15
N ARG A 493 14.32 -4.18 42.35
CA ARG A 493 15.01 -3.68 43.55
C ARG A 493 16.54 -3.71 43.38
N GLN A 494 17.07 -4.71 42.66
CA GLN A 494 18.50 -4.83 42.36
C GLN A 494 18.96 -3.81 41.33
N GLN A 495 18.11 -3.44 40.36
CA GLN A 495 18.46 -2.53 39.26
C GLN A 495 18.24 -1.05 39.61
N ILE A 496 17.31 -0.72 40.50
CA ILE A 496 17.00 0.65 40.91
C ILE A 496 18.03 1.15 41.94
N SER A 497 18.43 2.42 41.79
CA SER A 497 19.35 3.11 42.72
C SER A 497 18.88 2.99 44.19
N PRO A 498 19.80 2.78 45.15
CA PRO A 498 19.46 2.53 46.56
C PRO A 498 18.50 3.56 47.17
N GLU A 499 18.67 4.84 46.82
CA GLU A 499 17.88 5.99 47.30
C GLU A 499 16.41 5.93 46.87
N LEU A 500 16.13 5.27 45.74
CA LEU A 500 14.79 5.18 45.15
C LEU A 500 14.06 3.90 45.56
N ARG A 501 14.73 2.94 46.21
CA ARG A 501 14.14 1.63 46.57
C ARG A 501 12.93 1.74 47.50
N GLY A 502 12.86 2.77 48.34
CA GLY A 502 11.70 3.02 49.21
C GLY A 502 10.41 3.35 48.45
N ARG A 503 10.51 3.62 47.15
CA ARG A 503 9.38 3.92 46.26
C ARG A 503 8.92 2.70 45.45
N LEU A 504 9.59 1.57 45.59
CA LEU A 504 9.17 0.29 45.05
C LEU A 504 8.48 -0.51 46.16
N ALA A 505 7.26 -0.98 45.90
CA ALA A 505 6.49 -1.76 46.86
C ALA A 505 5.88 -3.01 46.22
N LEU A 506 5.92 -4.12 46.94
CA LEU A 506 5.16 -5.31 46.58
C LEU A 506 3.70 -5.11 46.99
N SER A 507 2.75 -5.33 46.07
CA SER A 507 1.31 -5.21 46.34
C SER A 507 0.66 -6.58 46.41
N CYS A 508 -0.04 -6.87 47.51
CA CYS A 508 -0.79 -8.12 47.69
C CYS A 508 -2.21 -8.07 47.11
N SER A 509 -2.64 -6.95 46.50
CA SER A 509 -3.97 -6.82 45.88
C SER A 509 -3.95 -5.87 44.68
N TYR A 510 -4.92 -6.04 43.78
CA TYR A 510 -5.20 -5.14 42.65
C TYR A 510 -6.00 -3.89 43.07
N SER A 511 -6.21 -3.64 44.36
CA SER A 511 -7.15 -2.63 44.89
C SER A 511 -6.68 -1.17 44.84
N SER A 512 -5.50 -0.90 44.26
CA SER A 512 -5.06 0.49 44.02
C SER A 512 -6.00 1.15 43.01
N LYS A 513 -6.10 2.50 42.95
CA LYS A 513 -6.69 3.14 41.75
C LYS A 513 -5.80 2.81 40.55
N VAL A 514 -6.08 1.70 39.88
CA VAL A 514 -5.20 1.10 38.88
C VAL A 514 -5.31 1.89 37.58
N HIS A 515 -4.22 2.54 37.20
CA HIS A 515 -3.99 2.88 35.80
C HIS A 515 -3.19 1.74 35.18
N GLU A 516 -3.89 0.86 34.48
CA GLU A 516 -3.30 -0.32 33.86
C GLU A 516 -2.48 0.10 32.63
N LEU A 517 -1.16 -0.01 32.74
CA LEU A 517 -0.24 0.19 31.63
C LEU A 517 0.14 -1.18 31.07
N ALA A 518 -0.71 -1.72 30.18
CA ALA A 518 -0.41 -2.97 29.49
C ALA A 518 0.83 -2.82 28.60
N GLY A 519 1.82 -3.69 28.84
CA GLY A 519 3.13 -3.66 28.20
C GLY A 519 3.13 -3.90 26.69
N VAL A 520 4.18 -3.37 26.06
CA VAL A 520 4.54 -3.39 24.63
C VAL A 520 4.92 -4.79 24.10
N ALA A 521 4.39 -5.86 24.70
CA ALA A 521 4.67 -7.24 24.29
C ALA A 521 3.36 -7.94 23.90
N GLY A 522 3.14 -8.12 22.60
CA GLY A 522 1.93 -8.70 22.01
C GLY A 522 1.62 -10.13 22.45
N ARG A 523 1.02 -10.30 23.63
CA ARG A 523 0.25 -11.49 24.01
C ARG A 523 -1.08 -11.09 24.63
N ARG A 524 -2.15 -11.59 24.02
CA ARG A 524 -3.53 -11.53 24.51
C ARG A 524 -3.63 -12.41 25.77
N TRP A 525 -4.10 -11.87 26.87
CA TRP A 525 -4.59 -12.68 27.99
C TRP A 525 -6.09 -12.93 27.77
N THR A 526 -6.48 -14.20 27.80
CA THR A 526 -7.86 -14.66 27.79
C THR A 526 -8.40 -14.63 29.21
N ASP A 527 -9.64 -14.15 29.34
CA ASP A 527 -10.38 -14.04 30.59
C ASP A 527 -10.38 -15.36 31.39
N GLY A 528 -10.03 -15.25 32.67
CA GLY A 528 -10.23 -16.26 33.71
C GLY A 528 -11.14 -15.67 34.79
N ALA A 529 -12.26 -16.34 35.02
CA ALA A 529 -13.45 -15.88 35.71
C ALA A 529 -13.32 -15.54 37.21
N GLY A 530 -14.20 -14.65 37.70
CA GLY A 530 -14.87 -14.82 39.00
C GLY A 530 -15.00 -13.60 39.91
N ALA A 531 -16.23 -13.08 39.99
CA ALA A 531 -16.89 -12.38 41.12
C ALA A 531 -16.78 -10.85 41.25
N GLY A 532 -17.93 -10.20 41.10
CA GLY A 532 -18.24 -8.87 41.65
C GLY A 532 -19.11 -8.01 40.74
N GLU A 533 -20.41 -8.31 40.63
CA GLU A 533 -21.39 -7.34 40.10
C GLU A 533 -21.37 -6.08 40.96
N GLY A 534 -21.04 -4.95 40.33
CA GLY A 534 -20.96 -3.65 40.97
C GLY A 534 -20.67 -2.59 39.92
N ASP A 535 -21.74 -1.98 39.43
CA ASP A 535 -21.84 -0.77 38.60
C ASP A 535 -20.55 0.07 38.47
N ALA A 536 -19.83 -0.07 37.35
CA ALA A 536 -18.68 0.77 37.03
C ALA A 536 -18.56 0.95 35.50
N GLY A 537 -18.74 2.20 35.06
CA GLY A 537 -18.68 2.60 33.67
C GLY A 537 -17.36 2.23 32.97
N HIS A 538 -17.50 1.81 31.72
CA HIS A 538 -16.45 1.59 30.72
C HIS A 538 -15.31 2.64 30.73
N PRO A 539 -14.04 2.19 30.72
CA PRO A 539 -13.02 2.77 29.84
C PRO A 539 -12.17 1.63 29.21
N LEU A 540 -11.48 1.68 28.07
CA LEU A 540 -10.94 2.75 27.25
C LEU A 540 -11.19 2.43 25.77
N ARG A 541 -11.63 3.45 25.01
CA ARG A 541 -11.44 3.54 23.57
C ARG A 541 -9.98 3.90 23.30
N ALA A 542 -9.31 3.15 22.43
CA ALA A 542 -8.07 3.59 21.81
C ALA A 542 -8.31 4.94 21.11
N LEU A 543 -7.79 6.03 21.68
CA LEU A 543 -7.81 7.35 21.09
C LEU A 543 -6.38 7.71 20.70
N LEU A 544 -6.00 7.31 19.48
CA LEU A 544 -5.01 8.07 18.73
C LEU A 544 -5.65 9.41 18.34
N PRO A 545 -4.92 10.54 18.39
CA PRO A 545 -5.47 11.82 17.98
C PRO A 545 -5.75 11.80 16.48
N VAL A 546 -7.03 11.88 16.10
CA VAL A 546 -7.44 12.32 14.76
C VAL A 546 -7.07 13.80 14.64
N PRO A 547 -6.38 14.26 13.58
CA PRO A 547 -6.06 15.67 13.42
C PRO A 547 -7.36 16.46 13.18
N GLY A 548 -7.81 17.16 14.20
CA GLY A 548 -8.95 18.06 14.11
C GLY A 548 -8.61 19.29 13.28
N HIS A 549 -9.39 19.54 12.23
CA HIS A 549 -9.45 20.80 11.49
C HIS A 549 -9.55 22.01 12.44
N ARG A 550 -8.44 22.72 12.68
CA ARG A 550 -8.48 24.08 13.21
C ARG A 550 -8.87 25.03 12.08
N ARG A 551 -10.17 25.34 11.96
CA ARG A 551 -10.63 26.58 11.31
C ARG A 551 -9.99 27.76 12.07
N ARG A 552 -9.00 28.41 11.46
CA ARG A 552 -8.52 29.72 11.89
C ARG A 552 -9.66 30.72 11.73
N ARG A 553 -10.28 31.15 12.84
CA ARG A 553 -11.00 32.43 12.89
C ARG A 553 -9.94 33.54 12.94
N ARG A 554 -9.94 34.42 11.94
CA ARG A 554 -9.23 35.72 12.03
C ARG A 554 -9.97 36.61 13.04
N PRO A 555 -9.28 37.36 13.90
CA PRO A 555 -9.89 38.51 14.56
C PRO A 555 -9.87 39.71 13.60
N ARG A 556 -11.05 40.35 13.52
CA ARG A 556 -11.43 41.65 12.93
C ARG A 556 -10.65 42.16 11.71
#